data_AF-A0A960XEI0-F1
#
_entry.id   AF-A0A960XEI0-F1
#
_cell.length_a   1.000
_cell.length_b   1.000
_cell.length_c   1.000
_cell.angle_alpha   90.00
_cell.angle_beta   90.00
_cell.angle_gamma   90.00
#
_symmetry.space_group_name_H-M   'P 1'
#
loop_
_entity.id
_entity.type
_entity.pdbx_description
1 polymer ?
#
loop_
_entity_poly.entity_id
_entity_poly.type
_entity_poly.pdbx_seq_one_letter_code
_entity_poly.pdbx_strand_id
1 'polypeptide(L)' 'MKRYLYEPILKDLPKKVVLVTGPRQCGKTTLAKQLSEDWDYFYYDFAEDRLALSEMSWNRKKELIIFDELHKSD' A
#
# COMPACT_ATOMS: atom_id res chain seq x y z
N MET A 1 14.86 -9.69 -7.48
CA MET A 1 15.73 -9.31 -6.34
C MET A 1 14.84 -8.86 -5.18
N LYS A 2 14.96 -9.45 -3.99
CA LYS A 2 14.22 -9.00 -2.80
C LYS A 2 14.92 -7.79 -2.19
N ARG A 3 14.18 -6.73 -1.85
CA ARG A 3 14.74 -5.52 -1.20
C ARG A 3 14.97 -5.77 0.28
N TYR A 4 15.91 -5.05 0.88
CA TYR A 4 16.21 -5.19 2.32
C TYR A 4 15.01 -4.92 3.24
N LEU A 5 14.05 -4.10 2.79
CA LEU A 5 12.81 -3.80 3.52
C LEU A 5 11.74 -4.89 3.41
N TYR A 6 11.89 -5.88 2.54
CA TYR A 6 10.88 -6.91 2.32
C TYR A 6 10.54 -7.68 3.61
N GLU A 7 11.55 -8.28 4.25
CA GLU A 7 11.35 -9.13 5.44
C GLU A 7 10.87 -8.32 6.67
N PRO A 8 11.40 -7.13 6.98
CA PRO A 8 10.86 -6.29 8.06
C PRO A 8 9.39 -5.92 7.86
N ILE A 9 8.98 -5.55 6.64
CA ILE A 9 7.59 -5.17 6.35
C ILE A 9 6.67 -6.38 6.52
N LEU A 10 7.04 -7.54 5.95
CA LEU A 10 6.23 -8.76 6.05
C LEU A 10 6.03 -9.22 7.49
N LYS A 11 7.04 -9.04 8.35
CA LYS A 11 6.97 -9.35 9.79
C LYS A 11 6.02 -8.42 10.56
N ASP A 12 5.91 -7.17 10.12
CA ASP A 12 5.19 -6.11 10.84
C ASP A 12 3.71 -5.99 10.41
N LEU A 13 3.41 -6.26 9.13
CA LEU A 13 2.06 -6.16 8.55
C LEU A 13 0.96 -6.90 9.33
N PRO A 14 1.18 -8.10 9.90
CA PRO A 14 0.15 -8.79 10.69
C PRO A 14 -0.22 -8.10 12.00
N LYS A 15 0.55 -7.08 12.44
CA LYS A 15 0.40 -6.44 13.75
C LYS A 15 0.03 -4.97 13.66
N LYS A 16 0.41 -4.29 12.57
CA LYS A 16 0.29 -2.85 12.42
C LYS A 16 0.31 -2.45 10.96
N VAL A 17 -0.21 -1.25 10.68
CA VAL A 17 -0.02 -0.57 9.40
C VAL A 17 1.46 -0.21 9.24
N VAL A 18 1.97 -0.37 8.02
CA VAL A 18 3.35 -0.01 7.66
C VAL A 18 3.33 1.16 6.68
N LEU A 19 3.96 2.27 7.05
CA LEU A 19 4.16 3.41 6.16
C LEU A 19 5.53 3.30 5.49
N VAL A 20 5.55 3.21 4.15
CA VAL A 20 6.78 3.16 3.36
C VAL A 20 7.02 4.53 2.72
N THR A 21 8.07 5.23 3.16
CA THR A 21 8.43 6.55 2.64
C THR A 21 9.72 6.51 1.82
N GLY A 22 9.97 7.58 1.06
CA GLY A 22 11.20 7.74 0.29
C GLY A 22 11.00 8.50 -1.02
N PRO A 23 12.11 8.83 -1.73
CA PRO A 23 12.08 9.63 -2.94
C PRO A 23 11.12 9.12 -4.02
N ARG A 24 10.70 10.00 -4.92
CA ARG A 24 9.94 9.59 -6.11
C ARG A 24 10.75 8.55 -6.90
N GLN A 25 10.04 7.59 -7.50
CA GLN A 25 10.63 6.55 -8.37
C GLN A 25 11.66 5.62 -7.71
N CYS A 26 11.76 5.60 -6.36
CA CYS A 26 12.66 4.66 -5.68
C CYS A 26 12.11 3.21 -5.59
N GLY A 27 10.92 2.93 -6.13
CA GLY A 27 10.30 1.60 -6.21
C GLY A 27 9.46 1.19 -4.99
N LYS A 28 8.80 2.14 -4.32
CA LYS A 28 7.92 1.90 -3.15
C LYS A 28 6.71 1.04 -3.52
N THR A 29 5.94 1.46 -4.51
CA THR A 29 4.77 0.73 -5.01
C THR A 29 5.13 -0.67 -5.51
N THR A 30 6.27 -0.80 -6.19
CA THR A 30 6.80 -2.10 -6.63
C THR A 30 7.09 -3.01 -5.44
N LEU A 31 7.72 -2.49 -4.38
CA LEU A 31 7.96 -3.26 -3.16
C LEU A 31 6.64 -3.69 -2.51
N ALA A 32 5.66 -2.80 -2.39
CA ALA A 32 4.37 -3.11 -1.79
C ALA A 32 3.65 -4.27 -2.52
N LYS A 33 3.59 -4.19 -3.85
CA LYS A 33 2.97 -5.22 -4.71
C LYS A 33 3.75 -6.55 -4.74
N GLN A 34 4.98 -6.58 -4.25
CA GLN A 34 5.77 -7.81 -4.12
C GLN A 34 5.48 -8.58 -2.81
N LEU A 35 4.84 -7.95 -1.82
CA LEU A 35 4.64 -8.54 -0.48
C LEU A 35 3.55 -9.62 -0.44
N SER A 36 2.58 -9.56 -1.34
CA SER A 36 1.54 -10.59 -1.54
C SER A 36 1.12 -10.56 -3.01
N GLU A 37 0.55 -11.67 -3.50
CA GLU A 37 -0.13 -11.75 -4.78
C GLU A 37 -1.64 -11.44 -4.65
N ASP A 38 -2.18 -11.46 -3.43
CA ASP A 38 -3.58 -11.17 -3.12
C ASP A 38 -3.72 -9.82 -2.41
N TRP A 39 -3.76 -8.75 -3.20
CA TRP A 39 -3.92 -7.39 -2.70
C TRP A 39 -5.12 -6.66 -3.28
N ASP A 40 -5.56 -5.64 -2.55
CA ASP A 40 -6.34 -4.52 -3.03
C ASP A 40 -5.45 -3.27 -3.08
N TYR A 41 -5.60 -2.43 -4.10
CA TYR A 41 -4.71 -1.28 -4.32
C TYR A 41 -5.51 -0.04 -4.66
N PHE A 42 -5.24 1.05 -3.93
CA PHE A 42 -5.89 2.34 -4.11
C PHE A 42 -4.83 3.41 -4.34
N TYR A 43 -4.98 4.16 -5.44
CA TYR A 43 -4.12 5.27 -5.82
C TYR A 43 -4.84 6.59 -5.59
N TYR A 44 -4.35 7.41 -4.67
CA TYR A 44 -5.09 8.60 -4.23
C TYR A 44 -5.34 9.65 -5.34
N ASP A 45 -4.57 9.69 -6.43
CA ASP A 45 -4.90 10.61 -7.53
C ASP A 45 -6.11 10.14 -8.35
N PHE A 46 -6.54 8.88 -8.24
CA PHE A 46 -7.73 8.37 -8.92
C PHE A 46 -9.00 8.70 -8.13
N ALA A 47 -10.01 9.27 -8.78
CA ALA A 47 -11.17 9.86 -8.09
C ALA A 47 -12.04 8.80 -7.42
N GLU A 48 -12.20 7.67 -8.09
CA GLU A 48 -12.94 6.50 -7.63
C GLU A 48 -12.27 5.89 -6.41
N ASP A 49 -10.94 5.83 -6.40
CA ASP A 49 -10.17 5.32 -5.26
C ASP A 49 -10.27 6.27 -4.06
N ARG A 50 -10.26 7.60 -4.27
CA ARG A 50 -10.51 8.56 -3.18
C ARG A 50 -11.88 8.35 -2.54
N LEU A 51 -12.91 8.14 -3.36
CA LEU A 51 -14.25 7.83 -2.86
C LEU A 51 -14.22 6.54 -2.04
N ALA A 52 -13.63 5.47 -2.58
CA ALA A 52 -13.53 4.19 -1.90
C ALA A 52 -12.75 4.27 -0.56
N LEU A 53 -11.69 5.07 -0.51
CA LEU A 53 -10.93 5.35 0.71
C LEU A 53 -11.79 6.10 1.74
N SER A 54 -12.56 7.11 1.31
CA SER A 54 -13.43 7.89 2.19
C SER A 54 -14.58 7.07 2.78
N GLU A 55 -15.10 6.11 2.00
CA GLU A 55 -16.18 5.20 2.41
C GLU A 55 -15.65 3.94 3.11
N MET A 56 -14.34 3.77 3.17
CA MET A 56 -13.67 2.57 3.70
C MET A 56 -14.13 1.26 3.03
N SER A 57 -14.35 1.30 1.71
CA SER A 57 -14.99 0.23 0.93
C SER A 57 -14.02 -0.78 0.30
N TRP A 58 -12.77 -0.85 0.78
CA TRP A 58 -11.80 -1.86 0.34
C TRP A 58 -12.19 -3.29 0.70
N ASN A 59 -11.74 -4.26 -0.09
CA ASN A 59 -12.08 -5.66 0.10
C ASN A 59 -11.34 -6.27 1.29
N ARG A 60 -12.03 -6.37 2.43
CA ARG A 60 -11.49 -6.94 3.69
C ARG A 60 -11.10 -8.42 3.62
N LYS A 61 -11.40 -9.12 2.51
CA LYS A 61 -10.96 -10.51 2.31
C LYS A 61 -9.56 -10.61 1.71
N LYS A 62 -8.99 -9.50 1.23
CA LYS A 62 -7.64 -9.45 0.67
C LYS A 62 -6.60 -9.56 1.77
N GLU A 63 -5.52 -10.29 1.51
CA GLU A 63 -4.40 -10.41 2.44
C GLU A 63 -3.70 -9.07 2.71
N LEU A 64 -3.65 -8.20 1.70
CA LEU A 64 -2.97 -6.92 1.78
C LEU A 64 -3.81 -5.80 1.15
N ILE A 65 -3.96 -4.69 1.87
CA ILE A 65 -4.52 -3.45 1.33
C ILE A 65 -3.38 -2.45 1.17
N ILE A 66 -3.23 -1.90 -0.04
CA ILE A 66 -2.18 -0.95 -0.38
C ILE A 66 -2.82 0.41 -0.65
N PHE A 67 -2.41 1.42 0.10
CA PHE A 67 -2.77 2.81 -0.13
C PHE A 67 -1.55 3.57 -0.64
N ASP A 68 -1.64 4.17 -1.82
CA ASP A 68 -0.53 4.87 -2.48
C ASP A 68 -0.81 6.36 -2.67
N GLU A 69 0.25 7.17 -2.60
CA GLU A 69 0.22 8.64 -2.72
C GLU A 69 -0.76 9.38 -1.78
N LEU A 70 -1.05 8.83 -0.59
CA LEU A 70 -1.94 9.43 0.43
C LEU A 70 -1.52 10.83 0.93
N HIS A 71 -0.31 11.30 0.63
CA HIS A 71 0.22 12.56 1.13
C HIS A 71 -0.27 13.81 0.36
N LYS A 72 -1.10 13.63 -0.66
CA LYS A 72 -1.62 14.71 -1.51
C LYS A 72 -2.97 15.26 -1.05
N SER A 73 -3.39 14.95 0.18
CA SER A 73 -4.53 15.61 0.80
C SER A 73 -4.16 17.08 1.09
N ASP A 74 -4.51 17.96 0.16
CA ASP A 74 -4.76 19.38 0.41
C ASP A 74 -6.15 19.56 1.07
#